data_AF-A0AAU9X936-F1
#
_entry.id   AF-A0AAU9X936-F1
#
_cell.length_a   1.000
_cell.length_b   1.000
_cell.length_c   1.000
_cell.angle_alpha   90.00
_cell.angle_beta   90.00
_cell.angle_gamma   90.00
#
_symmetry.space_group_name_H-M   'P 1'
#
loop_
_entity.id
_entity.type
_entity.pdbx_description
1 polymer ?
#
loop_
_entity_poly.entity_id
_entity_poly.type
_entity_poly.pdbx_seq_one_letter_code
_entity_poly.pdbx_strand_id
1 'polypeptide(L)'
;CSDINECVHGLHKCSSDAFCNDTKGSYNCICNHGFTGNGRECKDIDECVEGSHSCSPDAYCNNTKGSYNCTCKPGFTGSGRDCADIDECVEGLHSCSPDAYCHNTKGSYSCTCKPGFTGSRRECEEADFLIHYINECARGLYKCSPDAFCNNTKGSYNCLCKHGFTGNGRECKDVNECVFELNKCSSDAFCNNTKGSYNCSCKHGFTGNGRECKDIDECVGGSHSCSPDAYCHNTKGSYSCTCKPGFTGSGRECEDINECVSGLYKCSSDAFCNNTKGSYNCTCKPGFTGNGQECKGKRWGRNMCFFFSFSFKRSNVSGVVTLLVDSQPLSVFCHMGNFGCGDGGWTPVMKIDGRKKTFRFEKSYWTDKNEYNPSGGETGFDEQESKLPTYWNTSFSKICLGMKINQQLRFIVVNRLADSLHSIIADGQYRNTSLGRDEWKKLIGSDASLQHNCNKEGFNAFSDRTDRSKVRIGIVSNEENHCNSCNSLIGFGTGSHPNDAKSCGNEAKRDSDNGHKSIKAIGYILVQ
;
A
#
# COMPACT_ATOMS: atom_id res chain seq x y z
N CYS A 1 -71.97 145.60 -1.02
CA CYS A 1 -70.70 144.89 -0.73
C CYS A 1 -70.27 144.14 -1.99
N SER A 2 -69.00 144.25 -2.38
CA SER A 2 -68.36 143.39 -3.37
C SER A 2 -67.60 142.28 -2.64
N ASP A 3 -67.53 141.11 -3.26
CA ASP A 3 -66.75 139.98 -2.75
C ASP A 3 -65.24 140.30 -2.76
N ILE A 4 -64.49 139.83 -1.78
CA ILE A 4 -63.02 139.99 -1.72
C ILE A 4 -62.42 138.62 -1.99
N ASN A 5 -61.60 138.50 -3.03
CA ASN A 5 -60.95 137.24 -3.32
C ASN A 5 -59.79 136.97 -2.35
N GLU A 6 -60.02 136.14 -1.33
CA GLU A 6 -59.00 135.93 -0.29
C GLU A 6 -57.77 135.16 -0.80
N CYS A 7 -57.91 134.39 -1.89
CA CYS A 7 -56.83 133.59 -2.48
C CYS A 7 -55.78 134.47 -3.20
N VAL A 8 -56.20 135.50 -3.93
CA VAL A 8 -55.28 136.42 -4.63
C VAL A 8 -54.62 137.40 -3.66
N HIS A 9 -55.34 137.79 -2.61
CA HIS A 9 -54.84 138.75 -1.62
C HIS A 9 -54.04 138.13 -0.48
N GLY A 10 -53.87 136.80 -0.44
CA GLY A 10 -53.12 136.10 0.60
C GLY A 10 -53.78 136.17 2.00
N LEU A 11 -55.10 136.41 2.05
CA LEU A 11 -55.88 136.52 3.29
C LEU A 11 -56.49 135.17 3.73
N HIS A 12 -56.12 134.09 3.04
CA HIS A 12 -56.54 132.72 3.34
C HIS A 12 -55.59 132.02 4.31
N LYS A 13 -56.08 131.00 5.04
CA LYS A 13 -55.23 130.10 5.87
C LYS A 13 -55.24 128.67 5.35
N CYS A 14 -55.12 128.50 4.03
CA CYS A 14 -55.00 127.18 3.41
C CYS A 14 -53.60 126.60 3.68
N SER A 15 -53.49 125.27 3.69
CA SER A 15 -52.19 124.58 3.76
C SER A 15 -51.33 124.97 2.55
N SER A 16 -50.00 124.89 2.68
CA SER A 16 -49.09 125.00 1.52
C SER A 16 -49.34 123.91 0.48
N ASP A 17 -49.88 122.77 0.90
CA ASP A 17 -50.21 121.63 0.04
C ASP A 17 -51.72 121.61 -0.32
N ALA A 18 -52.39 122.78 -0.32
CA ALA A 18 -53.79 122.94 -0.71
C ALA A 18 -53.99 124.06 -1.74
N PHE A 19 -54.93 123.84 -2.65
CA PHE A 19 -55.45 124.84 -3.56
C PHE A 19 -56.53 125.69 -2.87
N CYS A 20 -56.37 127.01 -2.91
CA CYS A 20 -57.37 127.96 -2.43
C CYS A 20 -58.37 128.25 -3.55
N ASN A 21 -59.66 128.03 -3.28
CA ASN A 21 -60.77 128.34 -4.17
C ASN A 21 -61.67 129.40 -3.55
N ASP A 22 -61.75 130.56 -4.19
CA ASP A 22 -62.54 131.71 -3.75
C ASP A 22 -64.04 131.46 -3.96
N THR A 23 -64.87 131.88 -3.01
CA THR A 23 -66.33 131.73 -3.06
C THR A 23 -67.03 133.00 -2.62
N LYS A 24 -68.27 133.20 -3.06
CA LYS A 24 -68.99 134.44 -2.72
C LYS A 24 -69.20 134.58 -1.20
N GLY A 25 -68.42 135.45 -0.56
CA GLY A 25 -68.41 135.74 0.87
C GLY A 25 -67.46 134.90 1.73
N SER A 26 -66.61 134.03 1.15
CA SER A 26 -65.63 133.19 1.87
C SER A 26 -64.65 132.50 0.90
N TYR A 27 -63.73 131.68 1.38
CA TYR A 27 -62.91 130.79 0.55
C TYR A 27 -62.97 129.34 1.05
N ASN A 28 -62.75 128.38 0.14
CA ASN A 28 -62.56 126.97 0.47
C ASN A 28 -61.12 126.55 0.16
N CYS A 29 -60.55 125.68 0.98
CA CYS A 29 -59.24 125.09 0.73
C CYS A 29 -59.44 123.61 0.38
N ILE A 30 -58.81 123.14 -0.70
CA ILE A 30 -58.89 121.75 -1.12
C ILE A 30 -57.46 121.22 -1.19
N CYS A 31 -57.15 120.14 -0.49
CA CYS A 31 -55.82 119.54 -0.56
C CYS A 31 -55.44 119.21 -2.01
N ASN A 32 -54.19 119.47 -2.38
CA ASN A 32 -53.68 119.13 -3.70
C ASN A 32 -53.75 117.61 -3.92
N HIS A 33 -53.79 117.18 -5.18
CA HIS A 33 -53.77 115.76 -5.52
C HIS A 33 -52.57 115.06 -4.86
N GLY A 34 -52.78 113.88 -4.26
CA GLY A 34 -51.78 113.17 -3.45
C GLY A 34 -51.81 113.51 -1.95
N PHE A 35 -52.68 114.43 -1.52
CA PHE A 35 -52.84 114.81 -0.11
C PHE A 35 -54.30 114.64 0.36
N THR A 36 -54.48 114.32 1.64
CA THR A 36 -55.78 114.17 2.29
C THR A 36 -55.88 115.09 3.51
N GLY A 37 -57.08 115.58 3.81
CA GLY A 37 -57.32 116.49 4.93
C GLY A 37 -58.43 117.49 4.66
N ASN A 38 -58.49 118.54 5.48
CA ASN A 38 -59.56 119.56 5.44
C ASN A 38 -59.19 120.82 4.63
N GLY A 39 -58.08 120.77 3.87
CA GLY A 39 -57.57 121.89 3.08
C GLY A 39 -56.80 122.96 3.86
N ARG A 40 -56.96 123.03 5.19
CA ARG A 40 -56.11 123.87 6.07
C ARG A 40 -54.94 123.08 6.64
N GLU A 41 -55.18 121.80 6.90
CA GLU A 41 -54.16 120.79 7.21
C GLU A 41 -54.26 119.67 6.17
N CYS A 42 -53.20 119.49 5.39
CA CYS A 42 -53.11 118.43 4.39
C CYS A 42 -51.94 117.52 4.76
N LYS A 43 -52.23 116.22 4.81
CA LYS A 43 -51.23 115.18 5.02
C LYS A 43 -51.07 114.41 3.72
N ASP A 44 -49.82 114.06 3.44
CA ASP A 44 -49.46 113.20 2.33
C ASP A 44 -50.22 111.88 2.42
N ILE A 45 -50.76 111.39 1.29
CA ILE A 45 -51.34 110.05 1.21
C ILE A 45 -50.20 109.09 0.96
N ASP A 46 -49.98 108.14 1.88
CA ASP A 46 -49.01 107.07 1.63
C ASP A 46 -49.64 105.99 0.74
N GLU A 47 -49.44 106.10 -0.58
CA GLU A 47 -50.05 105.17 -1.52
C GLU A 47 -49.53 103.73 -1.36
N CYS A 48 -48.35 103.55 -0.74
CA CYS A 48 -47.74 102.25 -0.48
C CYS A 48 -48.41 101.52 0.69
N VAL A 49 -48.89 102.25 1.70
CA VAL A 49 -49.63 101.68 2.84
C VAL A 49 -51.10 101.46 2.47
N GLU A 50 -51.71 102.42 1.77
CA GLU A 50 -53.13 102.37 1.39
C GLU A 50 -53.40 101.43 0.20
N GLY A 51 -52.36 100.99 -0.51
CA GLY A 51 -52.48 100.07 -1.65
C GLY A 51 -53.08 100.72 -2.91
N SER A 52 -53.07 102.05 -3.00
CA SER A 52 -53.61 102.83 -4.11
C SER A 52 -52.60 103.10 -5.24
N HIS A 53 -51.45 102.41 -5.23
CA HIS A 53 -50.39 102.51 -6.22
C HIS A 53 -50.58 101.55 -7.41
N SER A 54 -49.89 101.82 -8.53
CA SER A 54 -49.82 100.90 -9.68
C SER A 54 -48.43 100.28 -9.91
N CYS A 55 -47.61 100.16 -8.85
CA CYS A 55 -46.32 99.47 -8.92
C CYS A 55 -46.49 97.99 -9.28
N SER A 56 -45.50 97.43 -10.00
CA SER A 56 -45.45 96.00 -10.32
C SER A 56 -45.40 95.17 -9.03
N PRO A 57 -45.99 93.95 -9.00
CA PRO A 57 -45.78 93.00 -7.89
C PRO A 57 -44.30 92.70 -7.62
N ASP A 58 -43.45 92.82 -8.65
CA ASP A 58 -42.00 92.61 -8.57
C ASP A 58 -41.22 93.93 -8.35
N ALA A 59 -41.88 94.98 -7.84
CA ALA A 59 -41.28 96.26 -7.46
C ALA A 59 -41.49 96.59 -5.97
N TYR A 60 -40.63 97.45 -5.43
CA TYR A 60 -40.86 98.19 -4.19
C TYR A 60 -41.63 99.48 -4.52
N CYS A 61 -42.63 99.78 -3.70
CA CYS A 61 -43.28 101.08 -3.68
C CYS A 61 -42.58 101.97 -2.65
N ASN A 62 -42.15 103.17 -3.04
CA ASN A 62 -41.65 104.18 -2.10
C ASN A 62 -42.54 105.42 -2.18
N ASN A 63 -43.17 105.75 -1.05
CA ASN A 63 -43.99 106.95 -0.92
C ASN A 63 -43.10 108.21 -0.95
N THR A 64 -43.58 109.27 -1.61
CA THR A 64 -42.92 110.56 -1.72
C THR A 64 -43.94 111.66 -1.43
N LYS A 65 -43.50 112.83 -0.95
CA LYS A 65 -44.45 113.89 -0.63
C LYS A 65 -45.24 114.33 -1.89
N GLY A 66 -46.52 114.00 -1.94
CA GLY A 66 -47.49 114.27 -3.01
C GLY A 66 -47.62 113.20 -4.09
N SER A 67 -46.88 112.08 -4.01
CA SER A 67 -46.94 110.98 -5.00
C SER A 67 -46.16 109.73 -4.53
N TYR A 68 -45.93 108.75 -5.41
CA TYR A 68 -45.08 107.60 -5.13
C TYR A 68 -44.18 107.25 -6.32
N ASN A 69 -43.06 106.60 -6.04
CA ASN A 69 -42.23 105.96 -7.06
C ASN A 69 -42.21 104.45 -6.88
N CYS A 70 -41.92 103.73 -7.97
CA CYS A 70 -41.78 102.28 -7.97
C CYS A 70 -40.37 101.93 -8.45
N THR A 71 -39.71 100.99 -7.78
CA THR A 71 -38.39 100.49 -8.19
C THR A 71 -38.40 98.97 -8.26
N CYS A 72 -37.97 98.38 -9.37
CA CYS A 72 -37.97 96.92 -9.49
C CYS A 72 -37.12 96.26 -8.39
N LYS A 73 -37.57 95.12 -7.87
CA LYS A 73 -36.84 94.31 -6.89
C LYS A 73 -35.55 93.78 -7.53
N PRO A 74 -34.52 93.43 -6.74
CA PRO A 74 -33.31 92.78 -7.27
C PRO A 74 -33.64 91.56 -8.11
N GLY A 75 -32.94 91.37 -9.23
CA GLY A 75 -33.21 90.33 -10.23
C GLY A 75 -34.24 90.73 -11.30
N PHE A 76 -34.80 91.94 -11.22
CA PHE A 76 -35.74 92.46 -12.22
C PHE A 76 -35.27 93.80 -12.79
N THR A 77 -35.64 94.08 -14.03
CA THR A 77 -35.36 95.33 -14.74
C THR A 77 -36.63 95.95 -15.28
N GLY A 78 -36.65 97.28 -15.44
CA GLY A 78 -37.79 98.00 -16.00
C GLY A 78 -38.11 99.31 -15.27
N SER A 79 -39.35 99.76 -15.41
CA SER A 79 -39.81 101.08 -14.95
C SER A 79 -40.30 101.11 -13.49
N GLY A 80 -40.33 99.96 -12.82
CA GLY A 80 -40.94 99.80 -11.49
C GLY A 80 -42.46 99.61 -11.51
N ARG A 81 -43.16 100.10 -12.55
CA ARG A 81 -44.57 99.75 -12.82
C ARG A 81 -44.70 98.51 -13.70
N ASP A 82 -43.71 98.30 -14.55
CA ASP A 82 -43.50 97.10 -15.34
C ASP A 82 -42.08 96.60 -15.09
N CYS A 83 -41.97 95.39 -14.54
CA CYS A 83 -40.70 94.78 -14.16
C CYS A 83 -40.62 93.41 -14.82
N ALA A 84 -39.62 93.24 -15.67
CA ALA A 84 -39.28 91.98 -16.30
C ALA A 84 -38.15 91.30 -15.54
N ASP A 85 -38.21 89.97 -15.49
CA ASP A 85 -37.15 89.13 -14.96
C ASP A 85 -35.86 89.31 -15.76
N ILE A 86 -34.72 89.45 -15.09
CA ILE A 86 -33.41 89.47 -15.74
C ILE A 86 -32.96 88.04 -15.90
N ASP A 87 -32.79 87.56 -17.13
CA ASP A 87 -32.20 86.24 -17.36
C ASP A 87 -30.68 86.30 -17.14
N GLU A 88 -30.21 85.99 -15.93
CA GLU A 88 -28.79 86.08 -15.62
C GLU A 88 -27.94 85.06 -16.38
N CYS A 89 -28.55 84.01 -16.93
CA CYS A 89 -27.87 83.00 -17.75
C CYS A 89 -27.56 83.50 -19.16
N VAL A 90 -28.46 84.30 -19.74
CA VAL A 90 -28.25 84.93 -21.06
C VAL A 90 -27.37 86.17 -20.96
N GLU A 91 -27.59 87.01 -19.95
CA GLU A 91 -26.86 88.27 -19.76
C GLU A 91 -25.47 88.07 -19.12
N GLY A 92 -25.12 86.83 -18.73
CA GLY A 92 -23.81 86.51 -18.15
C GLY A 92 -23.58 87.09 -16.76
N LEU A 93 -24.66 87.40 -16.02
CA LEU A 93 -24.62 87.97 -14.66
C LEU A 93 -24.58 86.89 -13.56
N HIS A 94 -24.48 85.62 -13.93
CA HIS A 94 -24.42 84.49 -13.00
C HIS A 94 -23.01 84.21 -12.46
N SER A 95 -22.93 83.53 -11.32
CA SER A 95 -21.68 83.04 -10.72
C SER A 95 -21.57 81.52 -10.68
N CYS A 96 -22.29 80.82 -11.58
CA CYS A 96 -22.15 79.37 -11.75
C CYS A 96 -20.71 78.99 -12.11
N SER A 97 -20.25 77.82 -11.63
CA SER A 97 -18.99 77.22 -12.10
C SER A 97 -18.99 77.07 -13.63
N PRO A 98 -17.84 77.21 -14.32
CA PRO A 98 -17.70 76.85 -15.75
C PRO A 98 -18.20 75.42 -16.06
N ASP A 99 -18.14 74.54 -15.07
CA ASP A 99 -18.57 73.14 -15.13
C ASP A 99 -20.00 72.92 -14.62
N ALA A 100 -20.82 73.96 -14.57
CA ALA A 100 -22.25 73.89 -14.26
C ALA A 100 -23.12 74.41 -15.41
N TYR A 101 -24.35 73.90 -15.50
CA TYR A 101 -25.44 74.52 -16.27
C TYR A 101 -26.10 75.61 -15.43
N CYS A 102 -26.33 76.77 -16.02
CA CYS A 102 -27.15 77.86 -15.45
C CYS A 102 -28.60 77.69 -15.88
N HIS A 103 -29.54 77.87 -14.95
CA HIS A 103 -30.99 77.89 -15.20
C HIS A 103 -31.58 79.16 -14.61
N ASN A 104 -32.17 80.00 -15.46
CA ASN A 104 -32.84 81.22 -15.02
C ASN A 104 -34.08 80.90 -14.18
N THR A 105 -34.34 81.69 -13.15
CA THR A 105 -35.50 81.57 -12.26
C THR A 105 -36.08 82.95 -11.99
N LYS A 106 -37.37 83.06 -11.70
CA LYS A 106 -37.97 84.37 -11.47
C LYS A 106 -37.29 85.11 -10.29
N GLY A 107 -36.57 86.20 -10.59
CA GLY A 107 -35.79 87.05 -9.70
C GLY A 107 -34.38 86.55 -9.34
N SER A 108 -33.88 85.46 -9.96
CA SER A 108 -32.56 84.90 -9.68
C SER A 108 -32.14 83.80 -10.67
N TYR A 109 -31.05 83.07 -10.41
CA TYR A 109 -30.68 81.88 -11.18
C TYR A 109 -30.29 80.71 -10.27
N SER A 110 -30.28 79.51 -10.84
CA SER A 110 -29.77 78.30 -10.19
C SER A 110 -28.71 77.61 -11.05
N CYS A 111 -27.74 76.97 -10.41
CA CYS A 111 -26.69 76.24 -11.10
C CYS A 111 -26.74 74.75 -10.74
N THR A 112 -26.49 73.89 -11.72
CA THR A 112 -26.39 72.43 -11.54
C THR A 112 -25.12 71.93 -12.21
N CYS A 113 -24.26 71.22 -11.49
CA CYS A 113 -23.02 70.68 -12.06
C CYS A 113 -23.31 69.79 -13.29
N LYS A 114 -22.46 69.89 -14.31
CA LYS A 114 -22.49 69.04 -15.50
C LYS A 114 -22.21 67.57 -15.10
N PRO A 115 -22.66 66.58 -15.89
CA PRO A 115 -22.35 65.18 -15.64
C PRO A 115 -20.84 64.96 -15.50
N GLY A 116 -20.42 64.23 -14.46
CA GLY A 116 -19.00 63.99 -14.15
C GLY A 116 -18.40 64.94 -13.11
N PHE A 117 -19.18 65.89 -12.58
CA PHE A 117 -18.75 66.81 -11.51
C PHE A 117 -19.71 66.77 -10.31
N THR A 118 -19.16 66.87 -9.10
CA THR A 118 -19.91 66.96 -7.83
C THR A 118 -19.43 68.17 -7.04
N GLY A 119 -20.33 68.82 -6.28
CA GLY A 119 -19.92 69.96 -5.45
C GLY A 119 -21.06 70.94 -5.19
N SER A 120 -20.70 72.14 -4.74
CA SER A 120 -21.65 73.21 -4.53
C SER A 120 -21.95 73.92 -5.86
N ARG A 121 -23.11 74.58 -5.97
CA ARG A 121 -23.57 75.24 -7.21
C ARG A 121 -22.56 76.25 -7.82
N ARG A 122 -21.58 76.72 -7.03
CA ARG A 122 -20.53 77.69 -7.42
C ARG A 122 -19.15 77.04 -7.58
N GLU A 123 -18.95 75.84 -7.05
CA GLU A 123 -17.69 75.09 -7.08
C GLU A 123 -18.02 73.62 -7.38
N CYS A 124 -17.88 73.24 -8.66
CA CYS A 124 -18.04 71.87 -9.11
C CYS A 124 -16.64 71.25 -9.23
N GLU A 125 -16.37 70.17 -8.50
CA GLU A 125 -15.13 69.41 -8.59
C GLU A 125 -15.39 68.13 -9.40
N GLU A 126 -14.37 67.60 -10.09
CA GLU A 126 -14.51 66.33 -10.82
C GLU A 126 -14.98 65.22 -9.85
N ALA A 127 -16.11 64.59 -10.18
CA ALA A 127 -16.74 63.54 -9.38
C ALA A 127 -15.92 62.23 -9.33
N ASP A 128 -14.76 62.18 -10.00
CA ASP A 128 -13.97 60.97 -10.20
C ASP A 128 -12.79 60.81 -9.20
N PHE A 129 -12.83 61.52 -8.06
CA PHE A 129 -11.77 61.42 -7.06
C PHE A 129 -11.96 60.31 -6.01
N LEU A 130 -13.11 59.62 -5.97
CA LEU A 130 -13.34 58.51 -5.03
C LEU A 130 -13.26 57.11 -5.64
N ILE A 131 -13.25 56.95 -6.96
CA ILE A 131 -13.10 55.62 -7.59
C ILE A 131 -11.62 55.33 -7.89
N HIS A 132 -10.81 56.38 -8.07
CA HIS A 132 -9.40 56.22 -8.45
C HIS A 132 -8.48 55.68 -7.34
N TYR A 133 -8.86 55.86 -6.07
CA TYR A 133 -8.03 55.55 -4.90
C TYR A 133 -8.59 54.43 -4.00
N ILE A 134 -9.70 53.79 -4.38
CA ILE A 134 -10.13 52.59 -3.66
C ILE A 134 -9.10 51.51 -3.98
N ASN A 135 -8.33 51.13 -2.96
CA ASN A 135 -7.49 49.95 -3.05
C ASN A 135 -8.38 48.72 -2.78
N GLU A 136 -8.91 48.10 -3.83
CA GLU A 136 -9.84 46.98 -3.68
C GLU A 136 -9.15 45.78 -3.01
N CYS A 137 -7.84 45.61 -3.24
CA CYS A 137 -7.03 44.56 -2.64
C CYS A 137 -6.90 44.75 -1.11
N ALA A 138 -6.62 45.97 -0.64
CA ALA A 138 -6.47 46.27 0.78
C ALA A 138 -7.81 46.26 1.55
N ARG A 139 -8.91 46.57 0.86
CA ARG A 139 -10.25 46.63 1.44
C ARG A 139 -11.05 45.34 1.31
N GLY A 140 -10.50 44.31 0.65
CA GLY A 140 -11.19 43.03 0.42
C GLY A 140 -12.39 43.12 -0.54
N LEU A 141 -12.43 44.14 -1.40
CA LEU A 141 -13.54 44.38 -2.36
C LEU A 141 -13.29 43.72 -3.73
N TYR A 142 -12.28 42.87 -3.84
CA TYR A 142 -11.90 42.18 -5.06
C TYR A 142 -12.61 40.84 -5.23
N LYS A 143 -12.84 40.42 -6.48
CA LYS A 143 -13.40 39.10 -6.84
C LYS A 143 -12.38 38.29 -7.64
N CYS A 144 -11.22 38.02 -7.03
CA CYS A 144 -10.18 37.17 -7.60
C CYS A 144 -10.38 35.72 -7.15
N SER A 145 -9.79 34.77 -7.90
CA SER A 145 -9.70 33.38 -7.46
C SER A 145 -8.93 33.30 -6.13
N PRO A 146 -9.25 32.34 -5.23
CA PRO A 146 -8.42 32.05 -4.05
C PRO A 146 -6.95 31.74 -4.41
N ASP A 147 -6.72 31.24 -5.62
CA ASP A 147 -5.41 30.89 -6.15
C ASP A 147 -4.80 32.03 -7.01
N ALA A 148 -5.24 33.28 -6.81
CA ALA A 148 -4.70 34.47 -7.48
C ALA A 148 -4.23 35.53 -6.47
N PHE A 149 -3.30 36.38 -6.91
CA PHE A 149 -2.97 37.65 -6.28
C PHE A 149 -3.86 38.76 -6.84
N CYS A 150 -4.35 39.63 -5.95
CA CYS A 150 -4.96 40.89 -6.33
C CYS A 150 -3.84 41.93 -6.47
N ASN A 151 -3.77 42.62 -7.61
CA ASN A 151 -2.86 43.72 -7.81
C ASN A 151 -3.66 44.98 -8.17
N ASN A 152 -3.48 46.02 -7.34
CA ASN A 152 -4.26 47.24 -7.43
C ASN A 152 -3.72 48.11 -8.56
N THR A 153 -4.62 48.67 -9.35
CA THR A 153 -4.31 49.59 -10.44
C THR A 153 -5.00 50.93 -10.19
N LYS A 154 -4.63 51.96 -10.94
CA LYS A 154 -5.32 53.26 -10.87
C LYS A 154 -6.78 53.05 -11.30
N GLY A 155 -7.72 53.19 -10.37
CA GLY A 155 -9.17 53.10 -10.62
C GLY A 155 -9.74 51.69 -10.79
N SER A 156 -8.96 50.64 -10.53
CA SER A 156 -9.43 49.24 -10.55
C SER A 156 -8.40 48.29 -9.93
N TYR A 157 -8.59 46.98 -10.11
CA TYR A 157 -7.61 45.95 -9.78
C TYR A 157 -7.56 44.88 -10.87
N ASN A 158 -6.40 44.25 -11.03
CA ASN A 158 -6.28 43.01 -11.81
C ASN A 158 -6.01 41.81 -10.89
N CYS A 159 -6.42 40.64 -11.35
CA CYS A 159 -6.14 39.39 -10.67
C CYS A 159 -5.10 38.64 -11.49
N LEU A 160 -4.07 38.11 -10.84
CA LEU A 160 -3.01 37.33 -11.48
C LEU A 160 -2.96 35.97 -10.79
N CYS A 161 -3.12 34.88 -11.54
CA CYS A 161 -3.00 33.55 -10.95
C CYS A 161 -1.63 33.40 -10.26
N LYS A 162 -1.62 32.77 -9.09
CA LYS A 162 -0.39 32.43 -8.37
C LYS A 162 0.46 31.50 -9.23
N HIS A 163 1.76 31.44 -8.96
CA HIS A 163 2.65 30.50 -9.63
C HIS A 163 2.11 29.07 -9.51
N GLY A 164 2.18 28.29 -10.60
CA GLY A 164 1.61 26.94 -10.67
C GLY A 164 0.13 26.90 -11.08
N PHE A 165 -0.50 28.04 -11.37
CA PHE A 165 -1.87 28.12 -11.86
C PHE A 165 -1.96 28.89 -13.18
N THR A 166 -2.94 28.57 -13.99
CA THR A 166 -3.23 29.22 -15.28
C THR A 166 -4.69 29.66 -15.34
N GLY A 167 -4.98 30.73 -16.09
CA GLY A 167 -6.32 31.29 -16.23
C GLY A 167 -6.32 32.81 -16.27
N ASN A 168 -7.48 33.41 -16.00
CA ASN A 168 -7.69 34.86 -16.12
C ASN A 168 -7.58 35.61 -14.77
N GLY A 169 -7.11 34.95 -13.71
CA GLY A 169 -6.98 35.52 -12.37
C GLY A 169 -8.27 35.53 -11.53
N ARG A 170 -9.45 35.53 -12.17
CA ARG A 170 -10.74 35.32 -11.47
C ARG A 170 -11.09 33.84 -11.36
N GLU A 171 -10.72 33.08 -12.38
CA GLU A 171 -10.74 31.62 -12.42
C GLU A 171 -9.31 31.15 -12.71
N CYS A 172 -8.71 30.48 -11.73
CA CYS A 172 -7.39 29.88 -11.84
C CYS A 172 -7.53 28.37 -11.72
N LYS A 173 -6.92 27.66 -12.65
CA LYS A 173 -6.83 26.20 -12.68
C LYS A 173 -5.39 25.79 -12.44
N ASP A 174 -5.23 24.73 -11.68
CA ASP A 174 -3.94 24.13 -11.41
C ASP A 174 -3.24 23.70 -12.72
N VAL A 175 -1.96 24.03 -12.87
CA VAL A 175 -1.14 23.58 -14.00
C VAL A 175 -0.54 22.24 -13.62
N ASN A 176 -0.89 21.19 -14.36
CA ASN A 176 -0.31 19.88 -14.10
C ASN A 176 1.07 19.74 -14.73
N GLU A 177 2.14 20.01 -13.97
CA GLU A 177 3.52 19.98 -14.50
C GLU A 177 3.99 18.58 -14.88
N CYS A 178 3.30 17.53 -14.44
CA CYS A 178 3.59 16.14 -14.81
C CYS A 178 3.07 15.79 -16.20
N VAL A 179 1.95 16.39 -16.64
CA VAL A 179 1.37 16.16 -17.98
C VAL A 179 2.03 17.03 -19.03
N PHE A 180 2.37 18.27 -18.68
CA PHE A 180 2.97 19.22 -19.61
C PHE A 180 4.51 19.12 -19.68
N GLU A 181 5.12 18.12 -19.03
CA GLU A 181 6.58 17.91 -18.98
C GLU A 181 7.38 19.16 -18.50
N LEU A 182 6.75 20.01 -17.68
CA LEU A 182 7.38 21.20 -17.09
C LEU A 182 8.07 20.91 -15.74
N ASN A 183 7.98 19.67 -15.27
CA ASN A 183 8.61 19.23 -14.05
C ASN A 183 10.13 19.04 -14.23
N LYS A 184 10.89 19.24 -13.16
CA LYS A 184 12.33 18.92 -13.09
C LYS A 184 12.57 17.70 -12.20
N CYS A 185 11.72 16.68 -12.33
CA CYS A 185 11.93 15.41 -11.65
C CYS A 185 13.02 14.61 -12.36
N SER A 186 13.72 13.74 -11.63
CA SER A 186 14.64 12.78 -12.25
C SER A 186 13.87 11.85 -13.21
N SER A 187 14.54 11.35 -14.26
CA SER A 187 13.99 10.26 -15.10
C SER A 187 13.65 9.00 -14.29
N ASP A 188 14.32 8.82 -13.15
CA ASP A 188 14.13 7.71 -12.23
C ASP A 188 13.18 8.08 -11.06
N ALA A 189 12.35 9.11 -11.22
CA ALA A 189 11.32 9.53 -10.26
C ALA A 189 9.91 9.50 -10.86
N PHE A 190 8.91 9.40 -9.99
CA PHE A 190 7.53 9.73 -10.29
C PHE A 190 7.29 11.22 -10.04
N CYS A 191 6.55 11.86 -10.94
CA CYS A 191 6.02 13.21 -10.75
C CYS A 191 4.58 13.09 -10.22
N ASN A 192 4.30 13.69 -9.07
CA ASN A 192 2.92 13.82 -8.59
C ASN A 192 2.53 15.29 -8.57
N ASN A 193 1.50 15.60 -9.34
CA ASN A 193 0.93 16.93 -9.39
C ASN A 193 0.21 17.25 -8.07
N THR A 194 0.39 18.46 -7.59
CA THR A 194 -0.24 18.98 -6.38
C THR A 194 -0.86 20.33 -6.69
N LYS A 195 -1.82 20.78 -5.90
CA LYS A 195 -2.42 22.09 -6.16
C LYS A 195 -1.37 23.23 -6.03
N GLY A 196 -1.03 23.85 -7.16
CA GLY A 196 -0.09 24.97 -7.32
C GLY A 196 1.38 24.57 -7.50
N SER A 197 1.70 23.28 -7.60
CA SER A 197 3.08 22.78 -7.72
C SER A 197 3.10 21.28 -8.01
N TYR A 198 4.27 20.65 -7.96
CA TYR A 198 4.43 19.21 -8.02
C TYR A 198 5.47 18.72 -7.03
N ASN A 199 5.35 17.45 -6.63
CA ASN A 199 6.40 16.74 -5.93
C ASN A 199 7.02 15.68 -6.85
N CYS A 200 8.28 15.36 -6.56
CA CYS A 200 8.97 14.25 -7.18
C CYS A 200 9.28 13.23 -6.10
N SER A 201 9.04 11.95 -6.37
CA SER A 201 9.45 10.85 -5.50
C SER A 201 10.25 9.84 -6.30
N CYS A 202 11.40 9.40 -5.80
CA CYS A 202 12.20 8.40 -6.51
C CYS A 202 11.39 7.11 -6.72
N LYS A 203 11.55 6.49 -7.89
CA LYS A 203 10.97 5.18 -8.18
C LYS A 203 11.54 4.13 -7.21
N HIS A 204 10.84 3.01 -7.08
CA HIS A 204 11.31 1.91 -6.24
C HIS A 204 12.71 1.45 -6.72
N GLY A 205 13.60 1.16 -5.77
CA GLY A 205 15.01 0.83 -6.06
C GLY A 205 15.94 2.04 -6.17
N PHE A 206 15.43 3.26 -5.97
CA PHE A 206 16.24 4.49 -5.96
C PHE A 206 16.05 5.28 -4.67
N THR A 207 17.08 6.02 -4.28
CA THR A 207 17.10 6.91 -3.10
C THR A 207 17.47 8.34 -3.50
N GLY A 208 16.95 9.33 -2.77
CA GLY A 208 17.20 10.74 -3.04
C GLY A 208 15.97 11.62 -2.82
N ASN A 209 15.97 12.81 -3.40
CA ASN A 209 14.93 13.83 -3.22
C ASN A 209 13.90 13.90 -4.36
N GLY A 210 13.90 12.92 -5.27
CA GLY A 210 13.02 12.87 -6.44
C GLY A 210 13.46 13.73 -7.63
N ARG A 211 14.28 14.77 -7.41
CA ARG A 211 14.92 15.53 -8.50
C ARG A 211 16.27 14.93 -8.88
N GLU A 212 16.97 14.40 -7.88
CA GLU A 212 18.15 13.58 -8.01
C GLU A 212 17.85 12.23 -7.35
N CYS A 213 17.87 11.17 -8.14
CA CYS A 213 17.65 9.80 -7.68
C CYS A 213 18.89 8.99 -8.02
N LYS A 214 19.45 8.33 -7.00
CA LYS A 214 20.59 7.42 -7.12
C LYS A 214 20.09 6.01 -6.92
N ASP A 215 20.64 5.11 -7.70
CA ASP A 215 20.40 3.68 -7.57
C ASP A 215 20.76 3.19 -6.17
N ILE A 216 19.91 2.35 -5.58
CA ILE A 216 20.22 1.69 -4.30
C ILE A 216 20.95 0.41 -4.64
N ASP A 217 22.20 0.28 -4.19
CA ASP A 217 22.91 -0.99 -4.31
C ASP A 217 22.44 -1.95 -3.22
N GLU A 218 21.46 -2.80 -3.54
CA GLU A 218 20.92 -3.75 -2.56
C GLU A 218 21.93 -4.82 -2.17
N CYS A 219 22.95 -5.08 -3.00
CA CYS A 219 24.01 -6.05 -2.74
C CYS A 219 25.00 -5.57 -1.66
N VAL A 220 25.29 -4.27 -1.63
CA VAL A 220 26.12 -3.67 -0.56
C VAL A 220 25.30 -3.44 0.71
N GLY A 221 24.04 -3.01 0.56
CA GLY A 221 23.16 -2.72 1.69
C GLY A 221 22.59 -3.96 2.40
N GLY A 222 22.70 -5.14 1.80
CA GLY A 222 22.11 -6.38 2.31
C GLY A 222 20.58 -6.42 2.25
N SER A 223 19.96 -5.50 1.51
CA SER A 223 18.50 -5.38 1.36
C SER A 223 17.97 -6.21 0.17
N HIS A 224 18.54 -7.40 -0.04
CA HIS A 224 18.19 -8.30 -1.12
C HIS A 224 17.66 -9.63 -0.58
N SER A 225 16.96 -10.39 -1.44
CA SER A 225 16.43 -11.72 -1.13
C SER A 225 17.10 -12.84 -1.94
N CYS A 226 18.32 -12.60 -2.43
CA CYS A 226 19.14 -13.66 -3.02
C CYS A 226 19.40 -14.78 -2.00
N SER A 227 19.44 -16.03 -2.49
CA SER A 227 19.82 -17.18 -1.67
C SER A 227 21.22 -16.98 -1.08
N PRO A 228 21.52 -17.50 0.13
CA PRO A 228 22.89 -17.57 0.66
C PRO A 228 23.87 -18.26 -0.30
N ASP A 229 23.35 -19.15 -1.14
CA ASP A 229 24.10 -19.91 -2.16
C ASP A 229 24.06 -19.23 -3.55
N ALA A 230 23.75 -17.93 -3.62
CA ALA A 230 23.77 -17.13 -4.84
C ALA A 230 24.73 -15.93 -4.76
N TYR A 231 25.15 -15.43 -5.91
CA TYR A 231 25.75 -14.10 -6.08
C TYR A 231 24.64 -13.07 -6.30
N CYS A 232 24.81 -11.90 -5.67
CA CYS A 232 23.99 -10.73 -5.91
C CYS A 232 24.68 -9.82 -6.93
N HIS A 233 23.93 -9.34 -7.91
CA HIS A 233 24.38 -8.37 -8.90
C HIS A 233 23.44 -7.17 -8.90
N ASN A 234 23.97 -6.01 -8.51
CA ASN A 234 23.21 -4.77 -8.53
C ASN A 234 22.90 -4.36 -9.98
N THR A 235 21.70 -3.86 -10.21
CA THR A 235 21.22 -3.39 -11.52
C THR A 235 20.49 -2.07 -11.34
N LYS A 236 20.38 -1.26 -12.39
CA LYS A 236 19.71 0.04 -12.23
C LYS A 236 18.23 -0.14 -11.83
N GLY A 237 17.87 0.27 -10.62
CA GLY A 237 16.56 0.20 -10.00
C GLY A 237 16.20 -1.13 -9.34
N SER A 238 17.13 -2.10 -9.28
CA SER A 238 16.87 -3.42 -8.69
C SER A 238 18.16 -4.25 -8.54
N TYR A 239 18.02 -5.54 -8.25
CA TYR A 239 19.12 -6.48 -8.25
C TYR A 239 18.71 -7.80 -8.90
N SER A 240 19.70 -8.52 -9.42
CA SER A 240 19.56 -9.88 -9.91
C SER A 240 20.37 -10.84 -9.05
N CYS A 241 19.90 -12.07 -8.96
CA CYS A 241 20.57 -13.14 -8.21
C CYS A 241 20.91 -14.27 -9.16
N THR A 242 22.12 -14.82 -9.06
CA THR A 242 22.53 -15.99 -9.83
C THR A 242 23.12 -17.03 -8.90
N CYS A 243 22.63 -18.27 -8.96
CA CYS A 243 23.14 -19.34 -8.11
C CYS A 243 24.66 -19.51 -8.30
N LYS A 244 25.38 -19.76 -7.20
CA LYS A 244 26.81 -20.06 -7.23
C LYS A 244 27.03 -21.38 -7.99
N PRO A 245 28.25 -21.63 -8.52
CA PRO A 245 28.58 -22.91 -9.14
C PRO A 245 28.24 -24.10 -8.23
N GLY A 246 27.72 -25.18 -8.81
CA GLY A 246 27.24 -26.35 -8.06
C GLY A 246 25.79 -26.24 -7.57
N PHE A 247 25.10 -25.13 -7.82
CA PHE A 247 23.69 -24.95 -7.49
C PHE A 247 22.86 -24.60 -8.73
N THR A 248 21.58 -24.94 -8.71
CA THR A 248 20.59 -24.63 -9.74
C THR A 248 19.37 -23.94 -9.14
N GLY A 249 18.64 -23.18 -9.94
CA GLY A 249 17.43 -22.47 -9.50
C GLY A 249 17.34 -21.03 -9.99
N SER A 250 16.55 -20.23 -9.28
CA SER A 250 16.21 -18.85 -9.67
C SER A 250 17.21 -17.80 -9.16
N GLY A 251 18.22 -18.19 -8.37
CA GLY A 251 19.13 -17.29 -7.67
C GLY A 251 18.57 -16.75 -6.34
N ARG A 252 17.24 -16.69 -6.20
CA ARG A 252 16.57 -16.43 -4.90
C ARG A 252 16.35 -17.71 -4.12
N GLU A 253 16.08 -18.78 -4.84
CA GLU A 253 16.08 -20.15 -4.36
C GLU A 253 17.13 -20.91 -5.16
N CYS A 254 18.10 -21.48 -4.46
CA CYS A 254 19.16 -22.27 -5.06
C CYS A 254 19.18 -23.63 -4.38
N GLU A 255 19.07 -24.67 -5.19
CA GLU A 255 19.16 -26.06 -4.77
C GLU A 255 20.49 -26.62 -5.22
N ASP A 256 21.05 -27.47 -4.38
CA ASP A 256 22.29 -28.17 -4.66
C ASP A 256 22.14 -29.10 -5.87
N ILE A 257 23.03 -28.99 -6.84
CA ILE A 257 23.06 -29.91 -7.98
C ILE A 257 23.72 -31.19 -7.49
N ASN A 258 22.96 -32.28 -7.40
CA ASN A 258 23.56 -33.56 -7.07
C ASN A 258 24.32 -34.12 -8.27
N GLU A 259 25.61 -33.83 -8.39
CA GLU A 259 26.38 -34.21 -9.57
C GLU A 259 26.43 -35.73 -9.73
N CYS A 260 26.38 -36.49 -8.63
CA CYS A 260 26.37 -37.96 -8.63
C CYS A 260 25.11 -38.55 -9.30
N VAL A 261 23.97 -37.86 -9.21
CA VAL A 261 22.72 -38.26 -9.88
C VAL A 261 22.66 -37.69 -11.29
N SER A 262 23.07 -36.43 -11.48
CA SER A 262 23.02 -35.74 -12.77
C SER A 262 24.06 -36.25 -13.78
N GLY A 263 25.05 -37.02 -13.34
CA GLY A 263 26.15 -37.52 -14.18
C GLY A 263 27.20 -36.46 -14.53
N LEU A 264 27.22 -35.32 -13.84
CA LEU A 264 28.17 -34.22 -14.06
C LEU A 264 29.48 -34.39 -13.27
N TYR A 265 29.62 -35.49 -12.55
CA TYR A 265 30.79 -35.81 -11.75
C TYR A 265 31.95 -36.36 -12.60
N LYS A 266 33.19 -36.07 -12.20
CA LYS A 266 34.42 -36.55 -12.83
C LYS A 266 35.19 -37.49 -11.89
N CYS A 267 34.50 -38.43 -11.27
CA CYS A 267 35.13 -39.45 -10.41
C CYS A 267 35.70 -40.60 -11.25
N SER A 268 36.73 -41.26 -10.73
CA SER A 268 37.19 -42.54 -11.28
C SER A 268 36.06 -43.56 -11.27
N SER A 269 36.04 -44.48 -12.24
CA SER A 269 35.17 -45.66 -12.21
C SER A 269 35.31 -46.50 -10.93
N ASP A 270 36.49 -46.42 -10.29
CA ASP A 270 36.81 -47.11 -9.04
C ASP A 270 36.68 -46.21 -7.80
N ALA A 271 35.91 -45.12 -7.89
CA ALA A 271 35.54 -44.27 -6.76
C ALA A 271 34.02 -44.23 -6.53
N PHE A 272 33.61 -43.95 -5.30
CA PHE A 272 32.26 -43.49 -4.98
C PHE A 272 32.19 -41.97 -5.18
N CYS A 273 31.08 -41.51 -5.75
CA CYS A 273 30.74 -40.11 -5.77
C CYS A 273 29.90 -39.80 -4.54
N ASN A 274 30.34 -38.88 -3.70
CA ASN A 274 29.54 -38.37 -2.60
C ASN A 274 29.19 -36.91 -2.88
N ASN A 275 27.90 -36.66 -3.02
CA ASN A 275 27.40 -35.32 -3.20
C ASN A 275 27.63 -34.48 -1.94
N THR A 276 28.04 -33.24 -2.12
CA THR A 276 28.26 -32.27 -1.04
C THR A 276 27.56 -30.96 -1.40
N LYS A 277 27.29 -30.10 -0.43
CA LYS A 277 26.61 -28.85 -0.76
C LYS A 277 27.50 -27.95 -1.64
N GLY A 278 27.08 -27.69 -2.86
CA GLY A 278 27.75 -26.89 -3.89
C GLY A 278 28.84 -27.61 -4.70
N SER A 279 29.03 -28.92 -4.49
CA SER A 279 30.04 -29.71 -5.20
C SER A 279 29.89 -31.21 -4.94
N TYR A 280 30.86 -32.01 -5.36
CA TYR A 280 30.95 -33.41 -4.99
C TYR A 280 32.38 -33.76 -4.60
N ASN A 281 32.52 -34.78 -3.75
CA ASN A 281 33.80 -35.43 -3.54
C ASN A 281 33.79 -36.83 -4.16
N CYS A 282 34.97 -37.28 -4.54
CA CYS A 282 35.19 -38.64 -4.96
C CYS A 282 36.04 -39.33 -3.90
N THR A 283 35.59 -40.48 -3.42
CA THR A 283 36.39 -41.32 -2.52
C THR A 283 36.69 -42.64 -3.19
N CYS A 284 37.97 -43.02 -3.26
CA CYS A 284 38.32 -44.30 -3.85
C CYS A 284 37.61 -45.44 -3.13
N LYS A 285 37.08 -46.40 -3.91
CA LYS A 285 36.48 -47.61 -3.35
C LYS A 285 37.54 -48.35 -2.52
N PRO A 286 37.12 -49.11 -1.49
CA PRO A 286 38.04 -49.90 -0.68
C PRO A 286 39.00 -50.73 -1.53
N GLY A 287 40.29 -50.71 -1.18
CA GLY A 287 41.36 -51.38 -1.93
C GLY A 287 41.99 -50.55 -3.06
N PHE A 288 41.50 -49.33 -3.31
CA PHE A 288 42.13 -48.35 -4.18
C PHE A 288 42.62 -47.14 -3.37
N THR A 289 43.78 -46.60 -3.74
CA THR A 289 44.34 -45.39 -3.14
C THR A 289 44.46 -44.29 -4.20
N GLY A 290 44.23 -43.04 -3.80
CA GLY A 290 44.25 -41.90 -4.72
C GLY A 290 43.36 -40.75 -4.25
N ASN A 291 43.10 -39.79 -5.14
CA ASN A 291 42.32 -38.59 -4.86
C ASN A 291 40.83 -38.72 -5.25
N GLY A 292 40.38 -39.93 -5.61
CA GLY A 292 39.00 -40.21 -6.02
C GLY A 292 38.70 -39.93 -7.50
N GLN A 293 39.38 -38.98 -8.14
CA GLN A 293 39.32 -38.79 -9.60
C GLN A 293 40.27 -39.74 -10.32
N GLU A 294 41.42 -40.00 -9.71
CA GLU A 294 42.34 -41.08 -10.05
C GLU A 294 42.46 -42.03 -8.86
N CYS A 295 42.12 -43.29 -9.07
CA CYS A 295 42.22 -44.34 -8.07
C CYS A 295 43.13 -45.44 -8.61
N LYS A 296 44.23 -45.71 -7.90
CA LYS A 296 45.22 -46.73 -8.26
C LYS A 296 45.21 -47.81 -7.19
N GLY A 297 45.02 -49.04 -7.60
CA GLY A 297 44.92 -50.17 -6.69
C GLY A 297 44.50 -51.42 -7.43
N LYS A 298 44.73 -52.59 -6.84
CA LYS A 298 44.14 -53.83 -7.33
C LYS A 298 42.67 -53.83 -6.91
N ARG A 299 41.75 -54.28 -7.77
CA ARG A 299 40.35 -54.55 -7.36
C ARG A 299 40.34 -55.49 -6.15
N TRP A 300 40.14 -54.96 -4.95
CA TRP A 300 39.77 -55.76 -3.78
C TRP A 300 38.25 -55.89 -3.82
N GLY A 301 37.76 -57.06 -4.23
CA GLY A 301 36.37 -57.39 -3.99
C GLY A 301 36.10 -57.63 -2.49
N ARG A 302 34.82 -57.82 -2.19
CA ARG A 302 34.25 -58.70 -1.12
C ARG A 302 33.64 -57.95 0.07
N ASN A 303 32.30 -57.93 0.14
CA ASN A 303 31.53 -57.92 1.40
C ASN A 303 30.06 -58.38 1.23
N MET A 304 29.82 -59.29 0.30
CA MET A 304 28.48 -59.83 0.07
C MET A 304 28.57 -61.26 -0.46
N CYS A 305 27.56 -62.07 -0.17
CA CYS A 305 27.43 -63.44 -0.68
C CYS A 305 27.59 -63.53 -2.21
N PHE A 306 27.33 -62.44 -2.96
CA PHE A 306 27.49 -62.38 -4.41
C PHE A 306 28.94 -62.55 -4.91
N PHE A 307 29.95 -62.10 -4.15
CA PHE A 307 31.35 -62.01 -4.61
C PHE A 307 32.24 -63.22 -4.28
N PHE A 308 31.72 -64.27 -3.66
CA PHE A 308 32.42 -65.57 -3.58
C PHE A 308 32.56 -66.27 -4.95
N SER A 309 31.98 -65.70 -6.03
CA SER A 309 32.03 -66.26 -7.38
C SER A 309 33.36 -66.12 -8.15
N PHE A 310 34.41 -65.47 -7.62
CA PHE A 310 35.61 -65.19 -8.42
C PHE A 310 36.95 -65.78 -7.97
N SER A 311 37.00 -66.69 -6.97
CA SER A 311 38.26 -67.46 -6.81
C SER A 311 38.21 -68.83 -6.13
N PHE A 312 37.06 -69.36 -5.70
CA PHE A 312 36.92 -70.77 -5.33
C PHE A 312 35.51 -71.20 -5.74
N LYS A 313 35.40 -72.28 -6.52
CA LYS A 313 34.17 -72.92 -7.09
C LYS A 313 32.86 -72.16 -6.83
N ARG A 314 32.24 -71.65 -7.90
CA ARG A 314 30.89 -71.07 -7.96
C ARG A 314 29.88 -72.00 -7.26
N SER A 315 29.65 -71.77 -5.96
CA SER A 315 28.60 -72.47 -5.24
C SER A 315 27.30 -71.70 -5.43
N ASN A 316 26.43 -72.21 -6.28
CA ASN A 316 25.02 -71.82 -6.30
C ASN A 316 24.25 -72.47 -5.13
N VAL A 317 24.96 -73.11 -4.20
CA VAL A 317 24.40 -73.84 -3.06
C VAL A 317 24.51 -72.95 -1.84
N SER A 318 23.40 -72.82 -1.11
CA SER A 318 23.37 -72.14 0.18
C SER A 318 24.29 -72.84 1.17
N GLY A 319 25.00 -72.07 2.00
CA GLY A 319 25.96 -72.64 2.94
C GLY A 319 26.72 -71.59 3.74
N VAL A 320 27.49 -72.05 4.72
CA VAL A 320 28.32 -71.17 5.56
C VAL A 320 29.53 -70.68 4.79
N VAL A 321 29.75 -69.37 4.79
CA VAL A 321 30.92 -68.71 4.22
C VAL A 321 31.51 -67.74 5.24
N THR A 322 32.83 -67.53 5.17
CA THR A 322 33.51 -66.53 5.99
C THR A 322 33.61 -65.21 5.24
N LEU A 323 32.90 -64.19 5.71
CA LEU A 323 33.00 -62.80 5.27
C LEU A 323 34.10 -62.07 6.05
N LEU A 324 34.72 -61.04 5.47
CA LEU A 324 35.67 -60.17 6.17
C LEU A 324 35.01 -58.82 6.47
N VAL A 325 34.38 -58.73 7.63
CA VAL A 325 33.64 -57.55 8.07
C VAL A 325 34.54 -56.76 9.04
N ASP A 326 34.85 -55.49 8.73
CA ASP A 326 35.83 -54.66 9.50
C ASP A 326 37.20 -55.34 9.69
N SER A 327 37.68 -56.07 8.68
CA SER A 327 38.91 -56.88 8.74
C SER A 327 38.87 -58.04 9.75
N GLN A 328 37.69 -58.40 10.27
CA GLN A 328 37.47 -59.57 11.11
C GLN A 328 36.70 -60.65 10.34
N PRO A 329 37.10 -61.93 10.47
CA PRO A 329 36.37 -63.03 9.84
C PRO A 329 35.04 -63.25 10.56
N LEU A 330 33.94 -63.28 9.79
CA LEU A 330 32.60 -63.57 10.25
C LEU A 330 32.02 -64.74 9.43
N SER A 331 31.73 -65.86 10.08
CA SER A 331 31.04 -66.98 9.45
C SER A 331 29.53 -66.70 9.37
N VAL A 332 28.96 -66.74 8.17
CA VAL A 332 27.51 -66.55 7.95
C VAL A 332 26.96 -67.55 6.95
N PHE A 333 25.71 -67.97 7.13
CA PHE A 333 25.00 -68.80 6.18
C PHE A 333 24.45 -67.96 5.04
N CYS A 334 25.12 -67.98 3.90
CA CYS A 334 24.66 -67.32 2.69
C CYS A 334 23.54 -68.14 2.03
N HIS A 335 22.40 -67.49 1.79
CA HIS A 335 21.33 -68.08 1.02
C HIS A 335 21.51 -67.76 -0.47
N MET A 336 21.68 -68.79 -1.28
CA MET A 336 21.92 -68.67 -2.73
C MET A 336 20.67 -69.12 -3.50
N GLY A 337 20.27 -68.33 -4.50
CA GLY A 337 19.13 -68.62 -5.38
C GLY A 337 17.83 -67.94 -4.94
N ASN A 338 16.77 -68.14 -5.71
CA ASN A 338 15.47 -67.53 -5.44
C ASN A 338 14.60 -68.41 -4.52
N PHE A 339 14.59 -68.09 -3.23
CA PHE A 339 13.73 -68.70 -2.21
C PHE A 339 12.48 -67.85 -1.90
N GLY A 340 12.14 -66.88 -2.76
CA GLY A 340 11.03 -65.95 -2.56
C GLY A 340 11.44 -64.47 -2.54
N CYS A 341 12.74 -64.17 -2.54
CA CYS A 341 13.27 -62.80 -2.57
C CYS A 341 13.96 -62.41 -3.88
N GLY A 342 13.94 -63.28 -4.89
CA GLY A 342 14.66 -63.08 -6.14
C GLY A 342 16.04 -63.74 -6.14
N ASP A 343 16.62 -63.84 -7.33
CA ASP A 343 17.90 -64.53 -7.56
C ASP A 343 19.09 -63.81 -6.91
N GLY A 344 20.15 -64.58 -6.66
CA GLY A 344 21.43 -64.10 -6.16
C GLY A 344 21.77 -64.60 -4.75
N GLY A 345 22.78 -63.98 -4.15
CA GLY A 345 23.24 -64.31 -2.79
C GLY A 345 22.67 -63.32 -1.78
N TRP A 346 22.01 -63.82 -0.75
CA TRP A 346 21.39 -63.05 0.33
C TRP A 346 22.18 -63.24 1.61
N THR A 347 22.65 -62.12 2.17
CA THR A 347 23.46 -62.09 3.39
C THR A 347 22.54 -61.91 4.59
N PRO A 348 22.50 -62.83 5.58
CA PRO A 348 21.69 -62.65 6.78
C PRO A 348 22.24 -61.50 7.63
N VAL A 349 21.32 -60.77 8.24
CA VAL A 349 21.62 -59.60 9.08
C VAL A 349 21.09 -59.80 10.49
N MET A 350 19.83 -60.20 10.61
CA MET A 350 19.19 -60.46 11.90
C MET A 350 18.17 -61.59 11.79
N LYS A 351 18.03 -62.35 12.89
CA LYS A 351 16.95 -63.29 13.13
C LYS A 351 16.26 -62.93 14.43
N ILE A 352 14.93 -62.85 14.41
CA ILE A 352 14.13 -62.32 15.51
C ILE A 352 13.08 -63.36 15.89
N ASP A 353 13.06 -63.81 17.15
CA ASP A 353 12.01 -64.70 17.64
C ASP A 353 10.89 -63.86 18.24
N GLY A 354 9.74 -63.82 17.56
CA GLY A 354 8.54 -63.12 18.00
C GLY A 354 8.04 -63.49 19.40
N ARG A 355 8.47 -64.63 19.96
CA ARG A 355 8.12 -65.06 21.32
C ARG A 355 9.01 -64.41 22.38
N LYS A 356 10.18 -63.90 22.00
CA LYS A 356 11.17 -63.31 22.89
C LYS A 356 11.07 -61.78 22.95
N LYS A 357 11.75 -61.20 23.94
CA LYS A 357 11.78 -59.75 24.17
C LYS A 357 13.06 -59.08 23.67
N THR A 358 13.98 -59.86 23.09
CA THR A 358 15.35 -59.45 22.74
C THR A 358 15.37 -58.29 21.77
N PHE A 359 14.62 -58.39 20.67
CA PHE A 359 14.59 -57.37 19.62
C PHE A 359 13.28 -56.58 19.58
N ARG A 360 12.69 -56.25 20.73
CA ARG A 360 11.55 -55.30 20.77
C ARG A 360 11.95 -53.93 20.25
N PHE A 361 10.96 -53.12 19.88
CA PHE A 361 11.18 -51.78 19.34
C PHE A 361 12.17 -50.93 20.17
N GLU A 362 12.00 -50.89 21.48
CA GLU A 362 12.77 -50.04 22.42
C GLU A 362 14.15 -50.59 22.79
N LYS A 363 14.54 -51.75 22.25
CA LYS A 363 15.82 -52.39 22.65
C LYS A 363 16.99 -51.73 21.94
N SER A 364 18.08 -51.51 22.70
CA SER A 364 19.32 -50.89 22.20
C SER A 364 19.95 -51.66 21.04
N TYR A 365 19.64 -52.95 20.89
CA TYR A 365 20.12 -53.76 19.77
C TYR A 365 19.80 -53.18 18.38
N TRP A 366 18.81 -52.30 18.25
CA TRP A 366 18.54 -51.60 16.99
C TRP A 366 19.48 -50.41 16.73
N THR A 367 20.06 -49.84 17.79
CA THR A 367 20.86 -48.60 17.75
C THR A 367 22.35 -48.82 18.05
N ASP A 368 22.71 -49.88 18.77
CA ASP A 368 24.11 -50.23 19.06
C ASP A 368 24.76 -51.07 17.93
N LYS A 369 26.09 -51.16 17.96
CA LYS A 369 26.90 -52.01 17.07
C LYS A 369 27.39 -53.28 17.77
N ASN A 370 26.60 -53.77 18.73
CA ASN A 370 26.90 -55.03 19.41
C ASN A 370 26.25 -56.18 18.66
N GLU A 371 26.99 -57.27 18.46
CA GLU A 371 26.45 -58.53 17.96
C GLU A 371 25.66 -59.27 19.05
N TYR A 372 24.76 -60.15 18.63
CA TYR A 372 24.01 -61.03 19.51
C TYR A 372 23.99 -62.43 18.90
N ASN A 373 24.48 -63.43 19.62
CA ASN A 373 24.52 -64.83 19.19
C ASN A 373 25.03 -65.00 17.74
N PRO A 374 26.30 -64.65 17.45
CA PRO A 374 26.87 -64.72 16.11
C PRO A 374 26.86 -66.13 15.51
N SER A 375 26.96 -67.18 16.35
CA SER A 375 26.79 -68.58 15.94
C SER A 375 25.41 -68.86 15.32
N GLY A 376 24.38 -68.11 15.71
CA GLY A 376 23.06 -68.18 15.07
C GLY A 376 23.04 -67.63 13.64
N GLY A 377 24.12 -66.95 13.20
CA GLY A 377 24.32 -66.53 11.81
C GLY A 377 24.85 -67.62 10.90
N GLU A 378 25.39 -68.71 11.44
CA GLU A 378 25.97 -69.83 10.68
C GLU A 378 24.91 -70.86 10.24
N THR A 379 23.64 -70.62 10.54
CA THR A 379 22.52 -71.48 10.20
C THR A 379 21.53 -70.76 9.29
N GLY A 380 20.74 -71.50 8.51
CA GLY A 380 19.71 -70.94 7.62
C GLY A 380 18.45 -70.46 8.35
N PHE A 381 17.27 -70.82 7.85
CA PHE A 381 15.97 -70.40 8.41
C PHE A 381 15.55 -71.19 9.67
N ASP A 382 16.41 -71.22 10.67
CA ASP A 382 16.18 -71.80 12.01
C ASP A 382 15.51 -70.78 12.97
N GLU A 383 15.32 -71.15 14.24
CA GLU A 383 14.62 -70.31 15.23
C GLU A 383 15.58 -69.61 16.22
N GLN A 384 16.89 -69.59 15.92
CA GLN A 384 17.88 -68.98 16.79
C GLN A 384 17.97 -67.48 16.51
N GLU A 385 17.69 -66.66 17.52
CA GLU A 385 17.87 -65.21 17.45
C GLU A 385 19.35 -64.87 17.18
N SER A 386 19.59 -63.94 16.27
CA SER A 386 20.93 -63.44 15.98
C SER A 386 20.91 -62.00 15.50
N LYS A 387 21.99 -61.28 15.77
CA LYS A 387 22.34 -59.98 15.19
C LYS A 387 23.80 -60.03 14.82
N LEU A 388 24.09 -59.86 13.53
CA LEU A 388 25.43 -60.04 12.98
C LEU A 388 26.08 -58.68 12.68
N PRO A 389 27.41 -58.60 12.58
CA PRO A 389 28.11 -57.40 12.12
C PRO A 389 27.68 -56.89 10.75
N THR A 390 27.10 -57.76 9.92
CA THR A 390 26.46 -57.38 8.65
C THR A 390 25.30 -56.40 8.82
N TYR A 391 24.72 -56.27 10.04
CA TYR A 391 23.71 -55.25 10.36
C TYR A 391 24.21 -53.82 10.20
N TRP A 392 25.46 -53.54 10.59
CA TRP A 392 26.02 -52.18 10.56
C TRP A 392 27.13 -51.97 9.54
N ASN A 393 27.58 -53.04 8.87
CA ASN A 393 28.75 -52.99 7.99
C ASN A 393 28.53 -53.67 6.62
N THR A 394 27.29 -53.75 6.16
CA THR A 394 26.96 -54.30 4.84
C THR A 394 26.01 -53.36 4.11
N SER A 395 26.53 -52.71 3.07
CA SER A 395 25.75 -51.92 2.14
C SER A 395 24.85 -52.81 1.30
N PHE A 396 23.66 -52.35 0.97
CA PHE A 396 22.71 -53.13 0.18
C PHE A 396 21.83 -52.24 -0.70
N SER A 397 21.21 -52.87 -1.69
CA SER A 397 20.22 -52.30 -2.60
C SER A 397 18.82 -52.91 -2.41
N LYS A 398 18.74 -54.08 -1.76
CA LYS A 398 17.50 -54.80 -1.47
C LYS A 398 17.54 -55.42 -0.07
N ILE A 399 16.37 -55.47 0.56
CA ILE A 399 16.14 -56.16 1.82
C ILE A 399 15.11 -57.26 1.59
N CYS A 400 15.45 -58.48 1.96
CA CYS A 400 14.55 -59.63 1.99
C CYS A 400 14.05 -59.79 3.43
N LEU A 401 12.74 -59.62 3.60
CA LEU A 401 12.07 -59.77 4.88
C LEU A 401 11.30 -61.09 4.85
N GLY A 402 11.58 -61.97 5.81
CA GLY A 402 10.95 -63.27 5.92
C GLY A 402 10.26 -63.47 7.26
N MET A 403 9.10 -64.15 7.26
CA MET A 403 8.45 -64.61 8.47
C MET A 403 8.12 -66.11 8.38
N LYS A 404 8.44 -66.85 9.44
CA LYS A 404 8.09 -68.27 9.60
C LYS A 404 6.99 -68.43 10.64
N ILE A 405 5.86 -68.99 10.21
CA ILE A 405 4.68 -69.26 11.04
C ILE A 405 4.23 -70.69 10.74
N ASN A 406 4.13 -71.55 11.76
CA ASN A 406 3.70 -72.95 11.60
C ASN A 406 4.42 -73.69 10.45
N GLN A 407 5.75 -73.59 10.41
CA GLN A 407 6.65 -74.13 9.36
C GLN A 407 6.54 -73.49 7.97
N GLN A 408 5.54 -72.64 7.71
CA GLN A 408 5.45 -71.90 6.46
C GLN A 408 6.34 -70.66 6.52
N LEU A 409 7.21 -70.52 5.54
CA LEU A 409 8.13 -69.40 5.41
C LEU A 409 7.68 -68.54 4.23
N ARG A 410 7.47 -67.25 4.49
CA ARG A 410 7.00 -66.29 3.48
C ARG A 410 7.89 -65.07 3.46
N PHE A 411 8.06 -64.50 2.28
CA PHE A 411 9.01 -63.45 2.02
C PHE A 411 8.40 -62.29 1.25
N ILE A 412 8.93 -61.10 1.50
CA ILE A 412 8.73 -59.90 0.69
C ILE A 412 10.07 -59.19 0.50
N VAL A 413 10.15 -58.34 -0.54
CA VAL A 413 11.38 -57.60 -0.88
C VAL A 413 11.13 -56.12 -0.81
N VAL A 414 11.99 -55.40 -0.09
CA VAL A 414 12.05 -53.93 -0.08
C VAL A 414 13.24 -53.48 -0.91
N ASN A 415 13.01 -52.72 -1.99
CA ASN A 415 14.08 -52.08 -2.75
C ASN A 415 14.52 -50.80 -2.03
N ARG A 416 15.74 -50.76 -1.51
CA ARG A 416 16.29 -49.62 -0.78
C ARG A 416 17.81 -49.65 -0.82
N LEU A 417 18.41 -48.55 -1.29
CA LEU A 417 19.85 -48.34 -1.19
C LEU A 417 20.21 -47.75 0.18
N ALA A 418 21.13 -48.38 0.90
CA ALA A 418 21.67 -47.89 2.17
C ALA A 418 23.06 -48.47 2.46
N ASP A 419 23.85 -47.74 3.25
CA ASP A 419 25.19 -48.18 3.69
C ASP A 419 25.14 -49.36 4.66
N SER A 420 24.06 -49.46 5.44
CA SER A 420 23.76 -50.61 6.30
C SER A 420 22.34 -50.53 6.87
N LEU A 421 21.86 -51.61 7.51
CA LEU A 421 20.52 -51.61 8.10
C LEU A 421 20.51 -50.73 9.37
N HIS A 422 21.63 -50.71 10.10
CA HIS A 422 21.88 -49.78 11.20
C HIS A 422 21.70 -48.31 10.76
N SER A 423 22.27 -47.91 9.61
CA SER A 423 22.22 -46.51 9.15
C SER A 423 20.81 -45.96 8.92
N ILE A 424 19.82 -46.84 8.66
CA ILE A 424 18.42 -46.44 8.39
C ILE A 424 17.47 -46.71 9.56
N ILE A 425 17.92 -47.42 10.61
CA ILE A 425 17.10 -47.71 11.79
C ILE A 425 17.58 -46.93 13.02
N ALA A 426 18.89 -46.81 13.23
CA ALA A 426 19.48 -46.40 14.50
C ALA A 426 19.18 -44.94 14.90
N ASP A 427 18.93 -44.07 13.94
CA ASP A 427 18.59 -42.67 14.19
C ASP A 427 17.13 -42.46 14.65
N GLY A 428 16.32 -43.51 14.64
CA GLY A 428 14.92 -43.48 15.04
C GLY A 428 14.00 -42.73 14.05
N GLN A 429 14.52 -42.21 12.94
CA GLN A 429 13.73 -41.44 11.97
C GLN A 429 12.82 -42.37 11.17
N TYR A 430 11.57 -41.93 10.98
CA TYR A 430 10.60 -42.63 10.14
C TYR A 430 11.00 -42.50 8.66
N ARG A 431 11.00 -43.62 7.94
CA ARG A 431 11.24 -43.65 6.48
C ARG A 431 10.22 -44.54 5.82
N ASN A 432 9.40 -43.96 4.94
CA ASN A 432 8.34 -44.69 4.24
C ASN A 432 8.89 -45.78 3.32
N THR A 433 8.13 -46.88 3.20
CA THR A 433 8.23 -47.84 2.10
C THR A 433 7.07 -47.63 1.12
N SER A 434 7.16 -48.16 -0.10
CA SER A 434 6.08 -48.08 -1.08
C SER A 434 5.60 -49.47 -1.49
N LEU A 435 5.54 -50.39 -0.52
CA LEU A 435 5.13 -51.78 -0.78
C LEU A 435 3.61 -51.92 -0.83
N GLY A 436 2.89 -51.16 -0.01
CA GLY A 436 1.47 -51.29 0.16
C GLY A 436 1.07 -52.38 1.16
N ARG A 437 -0.14 -52.23 1.69
CA ARG A 437 -0.73 -53.07 2.74
C ARG A 437 -0.73 -54.56 2.41
N ASP A 438 -1.16 -54.91 1.20
CA ASP A 438 -1.32 -56.32 0.81
C ASP A 438 0.01 -57.04 0.73
N GLU A 439 1.09 -56.34 0.37
CA GLU A 439 2.44 -56.90 0.38
C GLU A 439 2.88 -57.27 1.79
N TRP A 440 2.70 -56.37 2.77
CA TRP A 440 2.98 -56.68 4.18
C TRP A 440 2.16 -57.87 4.71
N LYS A 441 0.89 -57.99 4.27
CA LYS A 441 0.04 -59.14 4.64
C LYS A 441 0.58 -60.46 4.10
N LYS A 442 1.32 -60.50 2.99
CA LYS A 442 1.92 -61.74 2.46
C LYS A 442 2.87 -62.43 3.45
N LEU A 443 3.53 -61.69 4.34
CA LEU A 443 4.38 -62.26 5.38
C LEU A 443 3.58 -63.16 6.34
N ILE A 444 2.30 -62.86 6.56
CA ILE A 444 1.41 -63.56 7.50
C ILE A 444 0.42 -64.48 6.77
N GLY A 445 0.14 -64.21 5.49
CA GLY A 445 -0.71 -64.99 4.59
C GLY A 445 -2.20 -64.87 4.89
N SER A 446 -2.95 -65.96 4.76
CA SER A 446 -4.41 -65.96 4.94
C SER A 446 -4.87 -65.55 6.33
N ASP A 447 -4.01 -65.66 7.34
CA ASP A 447 -4.28 -65.24 8.72
C ASP A 447 -3.94 -63.77 9.00
N ALA A 448 -3.39 -63.05 8.00
CA ALA A 448 -3.02 -61.65 8.16
C ALA A 448 -4.24 -60.81 8.50
N SER A 449 -4.12 -59.98 9.54
CA SER A 449 -5.16 -59.05 9.95
C SER A 449 -4.56 -57.67 10.23
N LEU A 450 -5.22 -56.62 9.75
CA LEU A 450 -4.87 -55.23 10.04
C LEU A 450 -6.18 -54.42 10.11
N GLN A 451 -6.19 -53.28 10.78
CA GLN A 451 -7.36 -52.38 10.78
C GLN A 451 -7.41 -51.54 9.50
N HIS A 452 -8.61 -51.14 9.08
CA HIS A 452 -8.88 -50.75 7.69
C HIS A 452 -8.21 -49.45 7.22
N ASN A 453 -7.88 -48.54 8.13
CA ASN A 453 -7.52 -47.17 7.77
C ASN A 453 -6.00 -46.96 7.74
N CYS A 454 -5.38 -46.22 8.68
CA CYS A 454 -3.96 -45.84 8.59
C CYS A 454 -3.06 -46.95 8.03
N ASN A 455 -2.19 -46.64 7.06
CA ASN A 455 -1.26 -47.61 6.46
C ASN A 455 0.18 -47.07 6.52
N LYS A 456 0.62 -46.65 7.72
CA LYS A 456 1.97 -46.10 7.91
C LYS A 456 2.99 -47.24 7.89
N GLU A 457 3.65 -47.41 6.75
CA GLU A 457 4.63 -48.46 6.50
C GLU A 457 6.07 -47.92 6.44
N GLY A 458 7.05 -48.78 6.71
CA GLY A 458 8.45 -48.48 6.50
C GLY A 458 9.36 -48.78 7.69
N PHE A 459 10.43 -47.99 7.79
CA PHE A 459 11.41 -48.07 8.87
C PHE A 459 11.01 -47.12 10.00
N ASN A 460 11.14 -47.58 11.24
CA ASN A 460 10.71 -46.86 12.44
C ASN A 460 9.27 -46.32 12.31
N ALA A 461 8.35 -47.16 11.85
CA ALA A 461 6.94 -46.79 11.74
C ALA A 461 6.26 -46.89 13.12
N PHE A 462 5.85 -45.75 13.64
CA PHE A 462 5.12 -45.66 14.92
C PHE A 462 4.01 -44.61 14.84
N SER A 463 3.04 -44.78 15.73
CA SER A 463 1.93 -43.85 15.96
C SER A 463 2.37 -42.66 16.80
N ASP A 464 1.80 -41.47 16.57
CA ASP A 464 2.24 -40.24 17.24
C ASP A 464 2.11 -40.29 18.78
N ARG A 465 1.16 -41.08 19.29
CA ARG A 465 1.11 -41.44 20.71
C ARG A 465 2.08 -42.56 21.03
N THR A 466 2.97 -42.31 21.99
CA THR A 466 4.07 -43.20 22.36
C THR A 466 3.65 -44.56 22.96
N ASP A 467 2.40 -44.66 23.43
CA ASP A 467 1.78 -45.87 23.99
C ASP A 467 1.20 -46.81 22.90
N ARG A 468 1.22 -46.40 21.63
CA ARG A 468 0.56 -47.13 20.54
C ARG A 468 1.53 -48.01 19.74
N SER A 469 0.98 -48.70 18.75
CA SER A 469 1.68 -49.70 17.94
C SER A 469 2.89 -49.09 17.23
N LYS A 470 4.02 -49.79 17.30
CA LYS A 470 5.29 -49.38 16.70
C LYS A 470 6.07 -50.57 16.18
N VAL A 471 6.77 -50.36 15.07
CA VAL A 471 7.58 -51.37 14.37
C VAL A 471 8.87 -50.75 13.82
N ARG A 472 9.98 -51.47 13.90
CA ARG A 472 11.26 -51.02 13.32
C ARG A 472 11.29 -51.19 11.81
N ILE A 473 10.66 -52.26 11.32
CA ILE A 473 10.43 -52.50 9.90
C ILE A 473 9.04 -53.11 9.78
N GLY A 474 8.09 -52.43 9.15
CA GLY A 474 6.72 -52.95 9.09
C GLY A 474 5.67 -51.91 8.73
N ILE A 475 4.42 -52.27 8.99
CA ILE A 475 3.24 -51.42 8.83
C ILE A 475 2.47 -51.34 10.15
N VAL A 476 1.95 -50.15 10.47
CA VAL A 476 1.00 -49.91 11.56
C VAL A 476 -0.33 -49.37 11.01
N SER A 477 -1.44 -49.74 11.65
CA SER A 477 -2.79 -49.35 11.23
C SER A 477 -3.77 -49.19 12.40
N ASN A 478 -4.90 -48.55 12.10
CA ASN A 478 -6.06 -48.35 13.00
C ASN A 478 -7.37 -48.22 12.21
N GLU A 479 -8.44 -47.94 12.95
CA GLU A 479 -9.81 -47.73 12.49
C GLU A 479 -10.15 -46.27 12.16
N GLU A 480 -9.27 -45.30 12.44
CA GLU A 480 -9.51 -43.87 12.20
C GLU A 480 -8.77 -43.32 10.96
N ASN A 481 -9.23 -42.18 10.44
CA ASN A 481 -8.64 -41.51 9.26
C ASN A 481 -7.28 -40.81 9.54
N HIS A 482 -6.59 -41.18 10.61
CA HIS A 482 -5.30 -40.60 11.03
C HIS A 482 -4.42 -41.68 11.65
N CYS A 483 -3.10 -41.49 11.71
CA CYS A 483 -2.15 -42.48 12.22
C CYS A 483 -1.75 -42.29 13.69
N ASN A 484 -2.61 -41.67 14.50
CA ASN A 484 -2.26 -41.20 15.85
C ASN A 484 -2.56 -42.23 16.95
N SER A 485 -3.37 -43.25 16.66
CA SER A 485 -3.89 -44.23 17.63
C SER A 485 -3.62 -45.69 17.24
N CYS A 486 -2.65 -45.96 16.35
CA CYS A 486 -2.41 -47.30 15.77
C CYS A 486 -2.40 -48.43 16.79
N ASN A 487 -3.24 -49.42 16.56
CA ASN A 487 -3.54 -50.55 17.44
C ASN A 487 -3.41 -51.89 16.72
N SER A 488 -3.05 -51.88 15.43
CA SER A 488 -2.67 -53.05 14.65
C SER A 488 -1.31 -52.85 13.98
N LEU A 489 -0.55 -53.94 13.80
CA LEU A 489 0.76 -53.94 13.16
C LEU A 489 1.09 -55.28 12.48
N ILE A 490 1.96 -55.22 11.47
CA ILE A 490 2.73 -56.35 10.95
C ILE A 490 4.18 -55.89 10.84
N GLY A 491 5.14 -56.62 11.42
CA GLY A 491 6.54 -56.27 11.24
C GLY A 491 7.53 -56.92 12.17
N PHE A 492 8.73 -56.34 12.15
CA PHE A 492 9.92 -56.71 12.89
C PHE A 492 10.25 -55.59 13.88
N GLY A 493 10.69 -55.94 15.08
CA GLY A 493 10.95 -54.97 16.13
C GLY A 493 9.68 -54.31 16.64
N THR A 494 8.67 -55.10 17.01
CA THR A 494 7.34 -54.60 17.39
C THR A 494 7.28 -54.14 18.85
N GLY A 495 6.32 -53.27 19.18
CA GLY A 495 5.94 -52.89 20.54
C GLY A 495 4.52 -52.30 20.62
N SER A 496 3.82 -52.48 21.75
CA SER A 496 2.48 -51.91 22.00
C SER A 496 2.10 -51.87 23.49
N HIS A 497 1.54 -50.77 23.99
CA HIS A 497 0.92 -50.70 25.33
C HIS A 497 -0.58 -51.10 25.26
N PRO A 498 -1.20 -51.76 26.27
CA PRO A 498 -0.62 -52.33 27.50
C PRO A 498 -0.15 -53.78 27.38
N ASN A 499 -0.44 -54.47 26.26
CA ASN A 499 -0.08 -55.88 26.05
C ASN A 499 1.13 -56.00 25.12
N ASP A 500 2.30 -55.91 25.74
CA ASP A 500 3.59 -55.88 25.05
C ASP A 500 4.07 -57.31 24.82
N ALA A 501 3.49 -58.03 23.85
CA ALA A 501 3.58 -59.49 23.80
C ALA A 501 4.66 -60.07 22.85
N LYS A 502 5.15 -59.34 21.84
CA LYS A 502 6.03 -59.90 20.79
C LYS A 502 7.02 -58.90 20.18
N SER A 503 8.07 -59.44 19.58
CA SER A 503 9.11 -58.70 18.84
C SER A 503 8.95 -58.79 17.31
N CYS A 504 8.20 -59.77 16.80
CA CYS A 504 7.98 -60.01 15.37
C CYS A 504 6.65 -60.74 15.13
N GLY A 505 5.92 -60.34 14.09
CA GLY A 505 4.66 -60.98 13.68
C GLY A 505 3.54 -59.96 13.43
N ASN A 506 2.30 -60.37 13.72
CA ASN A 506 1.08 -59.59 13.46
C ASN A 506 0.25 -59.44 14.73
N GLU A 507 -0.12 -58.21 15.05
CA GLU A 507 -1.12 -57.88 16.06
C GLU A 507 -2.25 -57.12 15.39
N ALA A 508 -3.49 -57.53 15.61
CA ALA A 508 -4.66 -56.79 15.17
C ALA A 508 -5.76 -56.82 16.22
N LYS A 509 -6.31 -55.65 16.53
CA LYS A 509 -7.39 -55.48 17.52
C LYS A 509 -8.76 -55.33 16.81
N ARG A 510 -9.78 -54.87 17.54
CA ARG A 510 -11.18 -54.75 17.08
C ARG A 510 -11.27 -54.08 15.70
N ASP A 511 -12.29 -54.44 14.92
CA ASP A 511 -12.58 -53.85 13.60
C ASP A 511 -11.43 -53.98 12.58
N SER A 512 -10.74 -55.13 12.65
CA SER A 512 -9.70 -55.51 11.69
C SER A 512 -10.24 -56.44 10.61
N ASP A 513 -9.62 -56.37 9.44
CA ASP A 513 -10.08 -57.00 8.21
C ASP A 513 -10.18 -58.53 8.25
N ASN A 514 -9.49 -59.18 9.19
CA ASN A 514 -9.58 -60.62 9.43
C ASN A 514 -9.73 -60.94 10.94
N GLY A 515 -10.39 -60.04 11.66
CA GLY A 515 -10.66 -60.15 13.09
C GLY A 515 -9.42 -60.06 13.98
N HIS A 516 -9.63 -60.20 15.28
CA HIS A 516 -8.55 -60.09 16.27
C HIS A 516 -7.51 -61.20 16.09
N LYS A 517 -6.26 -60.82 15.83
CA LYS A 517 -5.13 -61.75 15.63
C LYS A 517 -3.95 -61.36 16.51
N SER A 518 -3.32 -62.35 17.13
CA SER A 518 -2.04 -62.18 17.83
C SER A 518 -1.06 -63.27 17.41
N ILE A 519 -0.43 -63.09 16.27
CA ILE A 519 0.46 -64.07 15.63
C ILE A 519 1.91 -63.73 15.94
N LYS A 520 2.68 -64.73 16.40
CA LYS A 520 4.13 -64.64 16.63
C LYS A 520 4.84 -65.36 15.48
N ALA A 521 5.89 -64.75 14.95
CA ALA A 521 6.67 -65.31 13.86
C ALA A 521 8.16 -65.32 14.20
N ILE A 522 8.92 -66.24 13.59
CA ILE A 522 10.37 -66.07 13.48
C ILE A 522 10.63 -65.17 12.28
N GLY A 523 11.23 -64.01 12.53
CA GLY A 523 11.59 -63.03 11.52
C GLY A 523 13.02 -63.23 11.02
N TYR A 524 13.21 -63.13 9.71
CA TYR A 524 14.51 -63.14 9.04
C TYR A 524 14.69 -61.85 8.26
N ILE A 525 15.85 -61.21 8.41
CA ILE A 525 16.22 -60.04 7.65
C ILE A 525 17.54 -60.35 6.93
N LEU A 526 17.49 -60.31 5.60
CA LEU A 526 18.64 -60.53 4.73
C LEU A 526 18.81 -59.35 3.78
N VAL A 527 20.02 -59.13 3.29
CA VAL A 527 20.34 -58.00 2.40
C VAL A 527 21.11 -58.46 1.17
N GLN A 528 20.92 -57.72 0.06
CA GLN A 528 21.56 -57.93 -1.24
C GLN A 528 21.89 -56.60 -1.92
#